data_AF-A0A1W9W297-F1
#
_entry.id   AF-A0A1W9W297-F1
#
_cell.length_a   1.000
_cell.length_b   1.000
_cell.length_c   1.000
_cell.angle_alpha   90.00
_cell.angle_beta   90.00
_cell.angle_gamma   90.00
#
_symmetry.space_group_name_H-M   'P 1'
#
loop_
_entity.id
_entity.type
_entity.pdbx_description
1 polymer ?
#
loop_
_entity_poly.entity_id
_entity_poly.type
_entity_poly.pdbx_seq_one_letter_code
_entity_poly.pdbx_strand_id
1 'polypeptide(L)'
;MTCAKNKLNEFGNEIYKETLDVVTIKDVEHHFYRYEGPIKGIENIVILILWQKKHRELIKPFYLVCINTALTTKEIIEYYGYRWEIEVSFRYKKQRLGLNDYEIL
;
A
#
# COMPACT_ATOMS: atom_id res chain seq x y z
N MET A 1 -28.45 6.64 1.54
CA MET A 1 -27.39 5.89 2.24
C MET A 1 -26.28 6.86 2.58
N THR A 2 -26.15 7.14 3.86
CA THR A 2 -25.36 8.25 4.41
C THR A 2 -23.89 7.82 4.46
N CYS A 3 -23.09 8.29 3.49
CA CYS A 3 -21.65 8.01 3.45
C CYS A 3 -20.99 8.71 4.63
N ALA A 4 -20.59 7.94 5.64
CA ALA A 4 -19.88 8.43 6.80
C ALA A 4 -18.59 9.12 6.35
N LYS A 5 -18.41 10.38 6.77
CA LYS A 5 -17.18 11.16 6.63
C LYS A 5 -16.09 10.63 7.58
N ASN A 6 -15.88 9.32 7.63
CA ASN A 6 -14.85 8.76 8.50
C ASN A 6 -13.50 8.87 7.78
N LYS A 7 -12.47 9.30 8.50
CA LYS A 7 -11.12 9.35 7.92
C LYS A 7 -10.72 7.91 7.58
N LEU A 8 -9.95 7.72 6.50
CA LEU A 8 -9.47 6.39 6.07
C LEU A 8 -8.75 5.60 7.18
N ASN A 9 -8.13 6.33 8.11
CA ASN A 9 -7.46 5.76 9.28
C ASN A 9 -8.44 5.22 10.34
N GLU A 10 -9.62 5.83 10.50
CA GLU A 10 -10.68 5.33 11.39
C GLU A 10 -11.35 4.10 10.77
N PHE A 11 -11.62 4.14 9.47
CA PHE A 11 -12.15 3.00 8.72
C PHE A 11 -11.28 1.76 8.84
N GLY A 12 -9.95 1.92 8.80
CA GLY A 12 -9.00 0.81 8.99
C GLY A 12 -9.13 0.11 10.35
N ASN A 13 -9.60 0.79 11.40
CA ASN A 13 -9.78 0.20 12.73
C ASN A 13 -11.13 -0.52 12.88
N GLU A 14 -12.10 -0.20 12.03
CA GLU A 14 -13.45 -0.80 12.02
C GLU A 14 -13.51 -2.11 11.23
N ILE A 15 -12.44 -2.46 10.51
CA ILE A 15 -12.38 -3.68 9.71
C ILE A 15 -12.09 -4.89 10.60
N TYR A 16 -13.02 -5.83 10.61
CA TYR A 16 -12.89 -7.07 11.36
C TYR A 16 -11.92 -8.03 10.67
N LYS A 17 -11.18 -8.81 11.47
CA LYS A 17 -10.20 -9.80 10.98
C LYS A 17 -10.81 -10.85 10.06
N GLU A 18 -12.09 -11.14 10.22
CA GLU A 18 -12.83 -12.16 9.48
C GLU A 18 -13.22 -11.72 8.06
N THR A 19 -13.22 -10.41 7.80
CA THR A 19 -13.50 -9.86 6.47
C THR A 19 -12.23 -9.60 5.66
N LEU A 20 -11.07 -10.10 6.13
CA LEU A 20 -9.79 -9.93 5.46
C LEU A 20 -9.53 -11.10 4.52
N ASP A 21 -9.26 -10.76 3.26
CA ASP A 21 -8.73 -11.70 2.29
C ASP A 21 -7.25 -11.95 2.56
N VAL A 22 -6.76 -13.14 2.18
CA VAL A 22 -5.37 -13.53 2.33
C VAL A 22 -4.74 -13.72 0.97
N VAL A 23 -3.59 -13.09 0.76
CA VAL A 23 -2.76 -13.28 -0.44
C VAL A 23 -1.35 -13.66 0.00
N THR A 24 -0.83 -14.73 -0.62
CA THR A 24 0.55 -15.17 -0.40
C THR A 24 1.42 -14.66 -1.55
N ILE A 25 2.41 -13.84 -1.23
CA ILE A 25 3.38 -13.30 -2.19
C ILE A 25 4.77 -13.63 -1.67
N LYS A 26 5.57 -14.34 -2.47
CA LYS A 26 6.96 -14.69 -2.13
C LYS A 26 7.08 -15.31 -0.72
N ASP A 27 6.22 -16.28 -0.42
CA ASP A 27 6.16 -17.00 0.87
C ASP A 27 5.79 -16.16 2.10
N VAL A 28 5.30 -14.93 1.90
CA VAL A 28 4.76 -14.08 2.97
C VAL A 28 3.25 -13.95 2.81
N GLU A 29 2.52 -14.32 3.86
CA GLU A 29 1.07 -14.12 3.92
C GLU A 29 0.75 -12.67 4.29
N HIS A 30 -0.04 -12.03 3.44
CA HIS A 30 -0.55 -10.68 3.64
C HIS A 30 -2.06 -10.72 3.79
N HIS A 31 -2.56 -10.17 4.89
CA HIS A 31 -3.98 -9.93 5.08
C HIS A 31 -4.33 -8.58 4.47
N PHE A 32 -5.39 -8.53 3.66
CA PHE A 32 -5.82 -7.29 3.02
C PHE A 32 -7.33 -7.13 2.98
N TYR A 33 -7.75 -5.88 2.83
CA TYR A 33 -9.11 -5.49 2.54
C TYR A 33 -9.11 -4.64 1.28
N ARG A 34 -9.88 -5.03 0.27
CA ARG A 34 -10.04 -4.28 -0.97
C ARG A 34 -11.30 -3.44 -0.89
N TYR A 35 -11.12 -2.12 -0.85
CA TYR A 35 -12.18 -1.15 -1.04
C TYR A 35 -12.20 -0.73 -2.50
N GLU A 36 -13.39 -0.73 -3.12
CA GLU A 36 -13.61 -0.18 -4.46
C GLU A 36 -14.81 0.77 -4.40
N GLY A 37 -14.60 2.02 -4.79
CA GLY A 37 -15.65 3.02 -4.76
C GLY A 37 -15.11 4.44 -4.88
N PRO A 38 -16.00 5.44 -4.83
CA PRO A 38 -15.62 6.82 -5.06
C PRO A 38 -14.96 7.47 -3.85
N ILE A 39 -13.89 8.23 -4.07
CA ILE A 39 -13.20 9.00 -3.02
C ILE A 39 -12.93 10.41 -3.51
N LYS A 40 -13.46 11.41 -2.78
CA LYS A 40 -13.18 12.85 -2.98
C LYS A 40 -13.16 13.29 -4.46
N GLY A 41 -14.14 12.85 -5.25
CA GLY A 41 -14.29 13.25 -6.66
C GLY A 41 -13.62 12.35 -7.69
N ILE A 42 -12.94 11.27 -7.28
CA ILE A 42 -12.55 10.18 -8.17
C ILE A 42 -13.64 9.12 -8.09
N GLU A 43 -14.29 8.81 -9.22
CA GLU A 43 -15.44 7.89 -9.27
C GLU A 43 -15.06 6.45 -8.93
N ASN A 44 -13.94 5.98 -9.48
CA ASN A 44 -13.51 4.60 -9.38
C ASN A 44 -12.08 4.55 -8.88
N ILE A 45 -11.90 4.20 -7.61
CA ILE A 45 -10.58 3.98 -7.03
C ILE A 45 -10.59 2.71 -6.19
N VAL A 46 -9.50 1.97 -6.29
CA VAL A 46 -9.23 0.79 -5.48
C VAL A 46 -8.28 1.19 -4.37
N ILE A 47 -8.66 0.94 -3.12
CA ILE A 47 -7.76 1.03 -1.98
C ILE A 47 -7.56 -0.36 -1.41
N LEU A 48 -6.29 -0.77 -1.31
CA LEU A 48 -5.90 -1.95 -0.55
C LEU A 48 -5.41 -1.51 0.82
N ILE A 49 -6.06 -2.02 1.85
CA ILE A 49 -5.65 -1.86 3.24
C ILE A 49 -4.96 -3.16 3.62
N LEU A 50 -3.67 -3.12 3.95
CA LEU A 50 -2.86 -4.29 4.25
C LEU A 50 -2.42 -4.28 5.71
N TRP A 51 -2.45 -5.45 6.33
CA TRP A 51 -1.88 -5.66 7.65
C TRP A 51 -0.77 -6.68 7.57
N GLN A 52 0.38 -6.32 8.15
CA GLN A 52 1.45 -7.28 8.38
C GLN A 52 1.22 -7.98 9.72
N LYS A 53 1.25 -9.31 9.70
CA LYS A 53 1.20 -10.11 10.91
C LYS A 53 2.60 -10.14 11.52
N LYS A 54 2.81 -9.43 12.64
CA LYS A 54 4.04 -9.56 13.43
C LYS A 54 3.70 -10.15 14.78
N HIS A 55 4.20 -11.35 15.05
CA HIS A 55 4.24 -11.95 16.39
C HIS A 55 2.91 -12.05 17.17
N ARG A 56 1.75 -12.01 16.47
CA ARG A 56 0.33 -12.08 16.95
C ARG A 56 -0.43 -10.75 17.02
N GLU A 57 0.22 -9.63 16.77
CA GLU A 57 -0.44 -8.32 16.71
C GLU A 57 -0.53 -7.82 15.26
N LEU A 58 -1.66 -7.19 14.92
CA LEU A 58 -1.79 -6.45 13.66
C LEU A 58 -1.12 -5.10 13.87
N ILE A 59 0.01 -4.89 13.19
CA ILE A 59 0.64 -3.57 13.14
C ILE A 59 -0.26 -2.64 12.32
N LYS A 60 -0.12 -1.33 12.56
CA LYS A 60 -0.76 -0.24 11.80
C LYS A 60 -0.90 -0.60 10.31
N PRO A 61 -2.09 -0.43 9.72
CA PRO A 61 -2.35 -0.78 8.33
C PRO A 61 -1.51 0.06 7.37
N PHE A 62 -1.09 -0.58 6.27
CA PHE A 62 -0.55 0.07 5.09
C PHE A 62 -1.68 0.28 4.08
N TYR A 63 -1.64 1.40 3.36
CA TYR A 63 -2.65 1.75 2.37
C TYR A 63 -2.00 1.87 0.99
N LEU A 64 -2.46 1.06 0.03
CA LEU A 64 -2.09 1.19 -1.38
C LEU A 64 -3.29 1.72 -2.15
N VAL A 65 -3.04 2.61 -3.10
CA VAL A 65 -4.09 3.28 -3.85
C VAL A 65 -3.86 3.02 -5.33
N CYS A 66 -4.83 2.40 -5.98
CA CYS A 66 -4.79 2.11 -7.40
C CYS A 66 -6.00 2.73 -8.10
N ILE A 67 -5.77 3.49 -9.15
CA ILE A 67 -6.83 4.06 -9.99
C ILE A 67 -7.34 3.02 -11.00
N ASN A 68 -6.50 2.05 -11.36
CA ASN A 68 -6.86 1.01 -12.30
C ASN A 68 -7.65 -0.11 -11.60
N THR A 69 -8.97 -0.10 -11.76
CA THR A 69 -9.89 -1.10 -11.18
C THR A 69 -9.79 -2.48 -11.82
N ALA A 70 -9.19 -2.58 -13.02
CA ALA A 70 -9.04 -3.85 -13.72
C ALA A 70 -7.96 -4.76 -13.11
N LEU A 71 -7.06 -4.21 -12.29
CA LEU A 71 -5.99 -4.97 -11.67
C LEU A 71 -6.50 -5.79 -10.49
N THR A 72 -6.01 -7.02 -10.39
CA THR A 72 -6.20 -7.87 -9.22
C THR A 72 -5.36 -7.37 -8.05
N THR A 73 -5.77 -7.71 -6.82
CA THR A 73 -5.00 -7.37 -5.61
C THR A 73 -3.55 -7.85 -5.70
N LYS A 74 -3.32 -9.06 -6.21
CA LYS A 74 -1.98 -9.63 -6.36
C LYS A 74 -1.13 -8.78 -7.31
N GLU A 75 -1.66 -8.44 -8.48
CA GLU A 75 -0.95 -7.60 -9.45
C GLU A 75 -0.63 -6.22 -8.86
N ILE A 76 -1.58 -5.59 -8.15
CA ILE A 76 -1.34 -4.29 -7.49
C ILE A 76 -0.16 -4.40 -6.52
N ILE A 77 -0.16 -5.41 -5.63
CA ILE A 77 0.92 -5.58 -4.66
C ILE A 77 2.26 -5.89 -5.35
N GLU A 78 2.27 -6.74 -6.38
CA GLU A 78 3.46 -7.04 -7.18
C GLU A 78 4.00 -5.79 -7.88
N TYR A 79 3.13 -4.97 -8.46
CA TYR A 79 3.51 -3.69 -9.08
C TYR A 79 4.15 -2.74 -8.07
N TYR A 80 3.56 -2.62 -6.88
CA TYR A 80 4.15 -1.83 -5.79
C TYR A 80 5.50 -2.38 -5.32
N GLY A 81 5.74 -3.68 -5.49
CA GLY A 81 7.03 -4.31 -5.22
C GLY A 81 8.18 -3.75 -6.07
N TYR A 82 7.94 -3.39 -7.33
CA TYR A 82 8.97 -2.82 -8.21
C TYR A 82 9.41 -1.41 -7.79
N ARG A 83 8.65 -0.71 -6.93
CA ARG A 83 8.99 0.63 -6.45
C ARG A 83 10.34 0.67 -5.71
N TRP A 84 10.70 -0.41 -5.01
CA TRP A 84 11.94 -0.49 -4.25
C TRP A 84 13.19 -0.42 -5.14
N GLU A 85 13.14 -0.96 -6.36
CA GLU A 85 14.25 -0.96 -7.31
C GLU A 85 14.72 0.48 -7.66
N ILE A 86 13.77 1.42 -7.69
CA ILE A 86 14.06 2.83 -7.92
C ILE A 86 14.88 3.41 -6.75
N GLU A 87 14.51 3.11 -5.50
CA GLU A 87 15.25 3.58 -4.32
C GLU A 87 16.67 3.01 -4.28
N VAL A 88 16.84 1.73 -4.58
CA VAL A 88 18.17 1.09 -4.67
C VAL A 88 19.01 1.76 -5.76
N SER A 89 18.43 1.99 -6.93
CA SER A 89 19.11 2.66 -8.05
C SER A 89 19.55 4.08 -7.69
N PHE A 90 18.69 4.87 -7.02
CA PHE A 90 19.04 6.22 -6.57
C PHE A 90 20.13 6.20 -5.51
N ARG A 91 20.06 5.29 -4.53
CA ARG A 91 21.09 5.15 -3.50
C ARG A 91 22.45 4.85 -4.12
N TYR A 92 22.49 3.91 -5.07
CA TYR A 92 23.70 3.56 -5.79
C TYR A 92 24.28 4.73 -6.59
N LYS A 93 23.42 5.47 -7.32
CA LYS A 93 23.84 6.66 -8.08
C LYS A 93 24.40 7.74 -7.16
N LYS A 94 23.74 8.03 -6.03
CA LYS A 94 24.23 9.01 -5.06
C LYS A 94 25.60 8.65 -4.50
N GLN A 95 25.80 7.37 -4.17
CA GLN A 95 27.07 6.88 -3.63
C GLN A 95 28.19 6.91 -4.69
N ARG A 96 27.90 6.54 -5.94
CA ARG A 96 28.92 6.48 -6.99
C ARG A 96 29.28 7.82 -7.62
N LEU A 97 28.31 8.73 -7.73
CA LEU A 97 28.50 10.04 -8.34
C LEU A 97 28.87 11.12 -7.30
N GLY A 98 29.05 10.76 -6.03
CA GLY A 98 29.38 11.71 -4.96
C GLY A 98 28.28 12.73 -4.68
N LEU A 99 27.04 12.49 -5.13
CA LEU A 99 25.91 13.43 -4.97
C LEU A 99 25.46 13.57 -3.51
N ASN A 100 25.95 12.73 -2.61
CA ASN A 100 25.72 12.91 -1.18
C ASN A 100 26.58 14.04 -0.59
N ASP A 101 27.75 14.30 -1.18
CA ASP A 101 28.77 15.21 -0.65
C ASP A 101 28.93 16.46 -1.54
N TYR A 102 28.01 16.66 -2.49
CA TYR A 102 28.03 17.79 -3.40
C TYR A 102 27.49 19.04 -2.70
N GLU A 103 28.39 19.95 -2.30
CA GLU A 103 28.06 21.32 -1.91
C GLU A 103 28.26 22.26 -3.10
N ILE A 104 27.27 23.13 -3.34
CA ILE A 104 27.39 24.23 -4.30
C ILE A 104 28.01 25.41 -3.55
N LEU A 105 29.18 25.87 -4.02
CA LEU A 105 29.85 27.09 -3.55
C LEU A 105 29.08 28.35 -3.95
#